data_AF-A0A7D3X2M8-F1
#
_entry.id   AF-A0A7D3X2M8-F1
#
_cell.length_a   1.000
_cell.length_b   1.000
_cell.length_c   1.000
_cell.angle_alpha   90.00
_cell.angle_beta   90.00
_cell.angle_gamma   90.00
#
_symmetry.space_group_name_H-M   'P 1'
#
loop_
_entity.id
_entity.type
_entity.pdbx_description
1 polymer ?
#
loop_
_entity_poly.entity_id
_entity_poly.type
_entity_poly.pdbx_seq_one_letter_code
_entity_poly.pdbx_strand_id
1 'polypeptide(L)' 'MMHRYPEPPDAPWALLARHLAAEASAAERADLRAWVQADPSHLQILTTVTRAWERAGEAAAQPVLFSPADVEAAWQRFRP' A
#
# COMPACT_ATOMS: atom_id res chain seq x y z
N MET A 1 -13.92 14.98 -6.76
CA MET A 1 -12.92 15.68 -5.93
C MET A 1 -11.75 14.74 -5.71
N MET A 2 -10.58 15.03 -6.29
CA MET A 2 -9.36 14.28 -5.97
C MET A 2 -8.87 14.78 -4.61
N HIS A 3 -8.98 13.95 -3.56
CA HIS A 3 -8.29 14.22 -2.30
C HIS A 3 -6.79 14.14 -2.56
N ARG A 4 -6.17 15.30 -2.78
CA ARG A 4 -4.72 15.45 -2.73
C ARG A 4 -4.36 15.34 -1.25
N TYR A 5 -4.04 14.13 -0.81
CA TYR A 5 -3.41 13.95 0.50
C TYR A 5 -2.04 14.63 0.40
N PRO A 6 -1.73 15.61 1.27
CA PRO A 6 -0.34 16.00 1.45
C PRO A 6 0.37 14.76 1.98
N GLU A 7 1.19 14.11 1.15
CA GLU A 7 2.20 13.20 1.66
C GLU A 7 3.08 14.06 2.57
N PRO A 8 3.13 13.81 3.89
CA PRO A 8 4.12 14.49 4.68
C PRO A 8 5.47 14.00 4.15
N PRO A 9 6.40 14.91 3.85
CA PRO A 9 7.72 14.54 3.32
C PRO A 9 8.49 13.58 4.24
N ASP A 10 8.08 13.44 5.51
CA ASP A 10 8.78 12.69 6.56
C ASP A 10 8.03 11.45 7.08
N ALA A 11 6.95 11.01 6.43
CA ALA A 11 6.29 9.77 6.87
C ALA A 11 7.24 8.57 6.72
N PRO A 12 7.31 7.64 7.70
CA PRO A 12 8.23 6.51 7.68
C PRO A 12 7.67 5.40 6.76
N TRP A 13 7.60 5.65 5.45
CA TRP A 13 6.95 4.79 4.46
C TRP A 13 7.45 3.34 4.49
N ALA A 14 8.75 3.14 4.66
CA ALA A 14 9.34 1.79 4.75
C ALA A 14 8.91 1.04 6.02
N LEU A 15 8.68 1.75 7.13
CA LEU A 15 8.18 1.16 8.37
C LEU A 15 6.69 0.83 8.25
N LEU A 16 5.91 1.72 7.64
CA LEU A 16 4.49 1.51 7.33
C LEU A 16 4.31 0.28 6.44
N ALA A 17 5.08 0.16 5.35
CA ALA A 17 5.02 -0.98 4.44
C ALA A 17 5.33 -2.31 5.16
N ARG A 18 6.42 -2.36 5.95
CA ARG A 18 6.77 -3.54 6.76
C ARG A 18 5.71 -3.88 7.79
N HIS A 19 5.09 -2.88 8.41
CA HIS A 19 3.99 -3.10 9.35
C HIS A 19 2.78 -3.76 8.66
N LEU A 20 2.40 -3.25 7.48
CA LEU A 20 1.26 -3.77 6.70
C LEU A 20 1.52 -5.17 6.12
N ALA A 21 2.77 -5.47 5.78
CA ALA A 21 3.20 -6.80 5.36
C ALA A 21 3.33 -7.80 6.54
N ALA A 22 3.06 -7.38 7.78
CA ALA A 22 3.30 -8.15 9.00
C ALA A 22 4.77 -8.54 9.23
N GLU A 23 5.71 -7.80 8.64
CA GLU A 23 7.17 -8.01 8.71
C GLU A 23 7.87 -7.10 9.72
N ALA A 24 7.17 -6.10 10.28
CA ALA A 24 7.75 -5.22 11.29
C ALA A 24 8.10 -5.97 12.58
N SER A 25 9.30 -5.75 13.10
CA SER A 25 9.76 -6.23 14.40
C SER A 25 9.01 -5.59 15.58
N ALA A 26 9.25 -6.09 16.80
CA ALA A 26 8.66 -5.50 18.01
C ALA A 26 9.13 -4.06 18.27
N ALA A 27 10.41 -3.76 18.00
CA ALA A 27 10.98 -2.43 18.12
C ALA A 27 10.36 -1.47 17.09
N GLU A 28 10.30 -1.89 15.83
CA GLU A 28 9.66 -1.13 14.74
C GLU A 28 8.19 -0.84 15.02
N ARG A 29 7.44 -1.78 15.62
CA ARG A 29 6.06 -1.53 16.07
C ARG A 29 5.97 -0.50 17.19
N ALA A 30 6.96 -0.45 18.09
CA ALA A 30 7.03 0.56 19.14
C ALA A 30 7.35 1.94 18.55
N ASP A 31 8.27 2.02 17.60
CA ASP A 31 8.63 3.26 16.88
C ASP A 31 7.43 3.79 16.09
N LEU A 32 6.69 2.91 15.39
CA LEU A 32 5.48 3.29 14.68
C LEU A 32 4.41 3.83 15.64
N ARG A 33 4.27 3.22 16.82
CA ARG A 33 3.34 3.70 17.85
C ARG A 33 3.76 5.07 18.37
N ALA A 34 5.04 5.28 18.64
CA ALA A 34 5.56 6.57 19.07
C ALA A 34 5.31 7.66 18.01
N TRP A 35 5.55 7.33 16.73
CA TRP A 35 5.27 8.23 15.60
C TRP A 35 3.78 8.61 15.52
N VAL A 36 2.87 7.63 15.62
CA VAL A 36 1.42 7.91 15.60
C VAL A 36 0.97 8.78 16.79
N GLN A 37 1.59 8.62 17.96
CA GLN A 37 1.24 9.41 19.15
C GLN A 37 1.84 10.83 19.12
N ALA A 38 2.87 11.07 18.32
CA ALA A 38 3.54 12.36 18.24
C ALA A 38 2.69 13.44 17.53
N ASP A 39 1.82 13.04 16.60
CA ASP A 39 0.93 13.94 15.87
C ASP A 39 -0.37 13.21 15.47
N PRO A 40 -1.57 13.74 15.80
CA PRO A 40 -2.84 13.20 15.34
C PRO A 40 -2.94 13.01 13.81
N SER A 41 -2.25 13.82 13.02
CA SER A 41 -2.21 13.70 11.55
C SER A 41 -1.60 12.37 11.09
N HIS A 42 -0.66 11.81 11.86
CA HIS A 42 -0.01 10.52 11.57
C HIS A 42 -0.98 9.34 11.66
N LEU A 43 -1.97 9.41 12.56
CA LEU A 43 -3.02 8.40 12.64
C LEU A 43 -3.87 8.40 11.36
N GLN A 44 -4.15 9.58 10.79
CA GLN A 44 -4.90 9.69 9.54
C GLN A 44 -4.14 9.05 8.37
N ILE A 45 -2.81 9.22 8.33
CA ILE A 45 -1.94 8.58 7.32
C ILE A 45 -1.98 7.07 7.47
N LEU A 46 -1.69 6.54 8.67
CA LEU A 46 -1.73 5.11 8.93
C LEU A 46 -3.08 4.51 8.51
N THR A 47 -4.18 5.13 8.93
CA THR A 47 -5.54 4.68 8.57
C THR A 47 -5.78 4.68 7.07
N THR A 48 -5.32 5.72 6.37
CA THR A 48 -5.51 5.87 4.92
C THR A 48 -4.71 4.80 4.16
N VAL A 49 -3.46 4.59 4.53
CA VAL A 49 -2.59 3.60 3.89
C VAL A 49 -3.06 2.19 4.19
N THR A 50 -3.48 1.88 5.43
CA THR A 50 -4.05 0.58 5.79
C THR A 50 -5.27 0.26 4.91
N ARG A 51 -6.20 1.19 4.74
CA ARG A 51 -7.38 0.99 3.87
C ARG A 51 -7.00 0.78 2.41
N ALA A 52 -6.02 1.52 1.91
CA ALA A 52 -5.53 1.35 0.54
C ALA A 52 -4.91 -0.04 0.34
N TRP A 53 -4.13 -0.52 1.32
CA TRP A 53 -3.51 -1.83 1.33
C TRP A 53 -4.54 -2.97 1.36
N GLU A 54 -5.52 -2.91 2.26
CA GLU A 54 -6.61 -3.89 2.36
C GLU A 54 -7.39 -3.97 1.05
N ARG A 55 -7.74 -2.82 0.46
CA ARG A 55 -8.46 -2.77 -0.82
C ARG A 55 -7.65 -3.33 -1.98
N ALA A 56 -6.33 -3.13 -1.99
CA ALA A 56 -5.47 -3.73 -3.00
C ALA A 56 -5.40 -5.27 -2.86
N GLY A 57 -5.39 -5.77 -1.61
CA GLY A 57 -5.49 -7.21 -1.32
C GLY A 57 -6.82 -7.81 -1.77
N GLU A 58 -7.94 -7.11 -1.55
CA GLU A 58 -9.27 -7.52 -2.04
C GLU A 58 -9.36 -7.49 -3.57
N ALA A 59 -8.75 -6.51 -4.22
CA ALA A 59 -8.71 -6.42 -5.68
C ALA A 59 -7.95 -7.59 -6.31
N ALA A 60 -6.92 -8.12 -5.64
CA ALA A 60 -6.24 -9.35 -6.07
C ALA A 60 -7.13 -10.61 -6.01
N ALA A 61 -8.21 -10.58 -5.22
CA ALA A 61 -9.20 -11.65 -5.16
C ALA A 61 -10.32 -11.51 -6.22
N GLN A 62 -10.34 -10.42 -7.00
CA GLN A 62 -11.26 -10.32 -8.13
C GLN A 62 -10.84 -11.28 -9.25
N PRO A 63 -11.81 -11.81 -10.02
CA PRO A 63 -11.49 -12.63 -11.18
C PRO A 63 -10.57 -11.85 -12.12
N VAL A 64 -9.37 -12.39 -12.33
CA VAL A 64 -8.38 -11.81 -13.24
C VAL A 64 -9.03 -11.78 -14.63
N LEU A 65 -9.23 -10.57 -15.16
CA LEU A 65 -9.90 -10.36 -16.46
C LEU A 65 -9.11 -10.98 -17.63
N PHE A 66 -7.80 -11.16 -17.46
CA PHE A 66 -6.89 -11.70 -18.47
C PHE A 66 -5.95 -12.73 -17.85
N SER A 67 -5.91 -13.92 -18.42
CA SER A 67 -4.88 -14.89 -18.08
C SER A 67 -3.50 -14.44 -18.57
N PRO A 68 -2.39 -14.97 -18.03
CA PRO A 68 -1.06 -14.73 -18.58
C PRO A 68 -0.95 -15.05 -20.07
N ALA A 69 -1.70 -16.05 -20.56
CA ALA A 69 -1.74 -16.41 -21.97
C ALA A 69 -2.44 -15.35 -22.84
N ASP A 70 -3.49 -14.69 -22.32
CA ASP A 70 -4.18 -13.60 -23.02
C ASP A 70 -3.25 -12.40 -23.18
N VAL A 71 -2.45 -12.10 -22.15
CA VAL A 71 -1.45 -11.03 -22.18
C VAL A 71 -0.34 -11.36 -23.18
N GLU A 72 0.19 -12.58 -23.19
CA GLU A 72 1.21 -12.99 -24.16
C GLU A 72 0.68 -12.94 -25.59
N ALA A 73 -0.53 -13.43 -25.84
CA ALA A 73 -1.16 -13.36 -27.17
C ALA A 73 -1.38 -11.92 -27.63
N ALA A 74 -1.69 -10.99 -26.71
CA ALA A 74 -1.76 -9.57 -27.01
C ALA A 74 -0.39 -9.02 -27.43
N TRP A 75 0.68 -9.37 -26.70
CA TRP A 75 2.04 -8.93 -27.05
C TRP A 75 2.53 -9.46 -28.39
N GLN A 76 2.21 -10.71 -28.74
CA GLN A 76 2.58 -11.30 -30.03
C GLN A 76 1.96 -10.55 -31.22
N ARG A 77 0.78 -9.91 -31.06
CA ARG A 77 0.18 -9.07 -32.12
C ARG A 77 0.98 -7.81 -32.45
N PHE A 78 1.82 -7.35 -31.53
CA PHE A 78 2.67 -6.18 -31.71
C PHE A 78 4.10 -6.54 -32.12
N ARG A 79 4.44 -7.82 -32.23
CA ARG A 79 5.72 -8.25 -32.78
C ARG A 79 5.65 -8.24 -34.32
N PRO A 80 6.66 -7.69 -35.00
CA PRO A 80 6.71 -7.62 -36.46
C PRO A 80 6.84 -8.99 -37.12
#